data_AF-A0A972T9X6-F1
#
_entry.id   AF-A0A972T9X6-F1
#
_cell.length_a   1.000
_cell.length_b   1.000
_cell.length_c   1.000
_cell.angle_alpha   90.00
_cell.angle_beta   90.00
_cell.angle_gamma   90.00
#
_symmetry.space_group_name_H-M   'P 1'
#
loop_
_entity.id
_entity.type
_entity.pdbx_description
1 polymer ?
#
loop_
_entity_poly.entity_id
_entity_poly.type
_entity_poly.pdbx_seq_one_letter_code
_entity_poly.pdbx_strand_id
1 'polypeptide(L)'
;MRLVISLFLVAAMAVFDLAQTQTKRPIAAIKNVVGIVKMQRSDTRQKIVATAGNLLYSGDALTTGSDASVAVLFTDGSMLKVQENSEATLKAERKGERKLDVSVDLPLGEIWAKVTRRDTRFEIETPSSVASVKGTEFSVKVDELGTSTVFVFEGLIQFQNELGEVMVKRNQKSTARANQAPDKPQKLSKKEIKQREETGPNWKLEIKTPSGNQAPNQSFQLQLKAQNPETNRVDLNCNSNVVISSTTSGALFSIDGNTWANEMEAQLASGALSLYAKGRTDKDLTINVAGNNCQPGRTTVTIVKTRQQKMRESEKVRSVVNKLGITEVDELKYTGGELKTGTGDIDEILSKINNDELEVISYEIVESPDGKKKIILRVKPAASQGGGPGTQ
;
A
#
# COMPACT_ATOMS: atom_id res chain seq x y z
N MET A 1 -47.16 -36.81 41.09
CA MET A 1 -47.35 -35.36 41.29
C MET A 1 -46.04 -34.76 41.79
N ARG A 2 -45.31 -34.01 40.94
CA ARG A 2 -44.20 -33.08 41.28
C ARG A 2 -42.93 -33.74 41.91
N LEU A 3 -41.66 -33.32 41.81
CA LEU A 3 -40.89 -32.11 41.44
C LEU A 3 -39.40 -32.62 41.28
N VAL A 4 -38.58 -32.36 40.24
CA VAL A 4 -37.71 -31.17 39.92
C VAL A 4 -36.26 -31.19 40.49
N ILE A 5 -35.27 -31.09 39.56
CA ILE A 5 -33.92 -30.42 39.59
C ILE A 5 -32.69 -31.09 40.24
N SER A 6 -31.63 -31.31 39.43
CA SER A 6 -30.30 -30.63 39.42
C SER A 6 -29.31 -31.50 38.61
N LEU A 7 -28.90 -31.25 37.35
CA LEU A 7 -28.28 -30.08 36.69
C LEU A 7 -27.20 -29.42 37.55
N PHE A 8 -25.93 -29.80 37.35
CA PHE A 8 -24.68 -29.02 37.56
C PHE A 8 -23.50 -30.00 37.49
N LEU A 9 -22.74 -30.03 36.38
CA LEU A 9 -21.26 -30.26 36.33
C LEU A 9 -20.69 -30.70 34.95
N VAL A 10 -21.08 -30.12 33.81
CA VAL A 10 -20.23 -30.17 32.60
C VAL A 10 -20.32 -28.86 31.82
N ALA A 11 -20.06 -27.74 32.48
CA ALA A 11 -20.02 -26.42 31.86
C ALA A 11 -18.80 -25.63 32.37
N ALA A 12 -17.59 -26.08 32.04
CA ALA A 12 -16.37 -25.29 32.24
C ALA A 12 -15.15 -25.86 31.48
N MET A 13 -15.25 -26.12 30.17
CA MET A 13 -14.06 -26.29 29.32
C MET A 13 -14.38 -26.09 27.84
N ALA A 14 -14.97 -24.94 27.53
CA ALA A 14 -14.77 -24.30 26.24
C ALA A 14 -14.28 -22.89 26.57
N VAL A 15 -12.98 -22.79 26.89
CA VAL A 15 -12.30 -21.50 26.87
C VAL A 15 -12.33 -21.08 25.41
N PHE A 16 -13.36 -20.31 25.08
CA PHE A 16 -13.46 -19.56 23.85
C PHE A 16 -12.22 -18.68 23.82
N ASP A 17 -11.22 -19.10 23.07
CA ASP A 17 -10.07 -18.28 22.75
C ASP A 17 -10.60 -17.16 21.86
N LEU A 18 -11.09 -16.10 22.51
CA LEU A 18 -11.23 -14.80 21.84
C LEU A 18 -9.81 -14.41 21.48
N ALA A 19 -9.36 -14.86 20.32
CA ALA A 19 -8.27 -14.24 19.59
C ALA A 19 -8.68 -12.78 19.42
N GLN A 20 -8.27 -11.94 20.37
CA GLN A 20 -8.43 -10.52 20.30
C GLN A 20 -7.68 -10.09 19.06
N THR A 21 -8.42 -9.78 18.00
CA THR A 21 -7.88 -9.17 16.81
C THR A 21 -7.43 -7.78 17.24
N GLN A 22 -6.19 -7.67 17.70
CA GLN A 22 -5.57 -6.39 17.98
C GLN A 22 -5.61 -5.60 16.69
N THR A 23 -6.48 -4.60 16.65
CA THR A 23 -6.55 -3.65 15.55
C THR A 23 -5.24 -2.87 15.55
N LYS A 24 -4.34 -3.23 14.62
CA LYS A 24 -3.09 -2.48 14.39
C LYS A 24 -3.45 -1.00 14.23
N ARG A 25 -2.85 -0.14 15.05
CA ARG A 25 -3.05 1.31 14.97
C ARG A 25 -1.99 1.93 14.07
N PRO A 26 -2.33 2.92 13.22
CA PRO A 26 -1.35 3.61 12.41
C PRO A 26 -0.33 4.35 13.29
N ILE A 27 0.91 4.36 12.83
CA ILE A 27 2.02 5.07 13.48
C ILE A 27 2.33 6.39 12.77
N ALA A 28 2.02 6.47 11.47
CA ALA A 28 2.24 7.61 10.63
C ALA A 28 1.28 7.64 9.43
N ALA A 29 1.29 8.75 8.70
CA ALA A 29 0.63 8.89 7.41
C ALA A 29 1.59 9.51 6.39
N ILE A 30 1.46 9.10 5.13
CA ILE A 30 2.19 9.71 4.02
C ILE A 30 1.59 11.09 3.74
N LYS A 31 2.39 12.14 3.93
CA LYS A 31 2.01 13.54 3.70
C LYS A 31 2.14 13.93 2.24
N ASN A 32 3.24 13.53 1.59
CA ASN A 32 3.50 13.81 0.19
C ASN A 32 4.35 12.69 -0.42
N VAL A 33 4.20 12.47 -1.71
CA VAL A 33 5.03 11.56 -2.50
C VAL A 33 5.51 12.35 -3.71
N VAL A 34 6.74 12.09 -4.12
CA VAL A 34 7.32 12.53 -5.37
C VAL A 34 7.91 11.30 -6.05
N GLY A 35 7.78 11.13 -7.36
CA GLY A 35 8.37 9.95 -8.01
C GLY A 35 7.63 8.65 -7.75
N ILE A 36 8.27 7.53 -8.13
CA ILE A 36 7.78 6.18 -7.88
C ILE A 36 8.24 5.74 -6.49
N VAL A 37 7.29 5.60 -5.58
CA VAL A 37 7.53 5.09 -4.22
C VAL A 37 6.67 3.86 -4.01
N LYS A 38 7.29 2.75 -3.58
CA LYS A 38 6.60 1.52 -3.22
C LYS A 38 6.56 1.38 -1.71
N MET A 39 5.38 1.03 -1.18
CA MET A 39 5.17 0.68 0.22
C MET A 39 4.92 -0.81 0.31
N GLN A 40 5.62 -1.50 1.22
CA GLN A 40 5.43 -2.91 1.50
C GLN A 40 4.83 -3.09 2.89
N ARG A 41 3.69 -3.80 2.97
CA ARG A 41 3.04 -4.09 4.27
C ARG A 41 3.78 -5.17 5.05
N SER A 42 3.94 -4.95 6.35
CA SER A 42 4.68 -5.86 7.23
C SER A 42 4.06 -7.26 7.34
N ASP A 43 2.74 -7.38 7.21
CA ASP A 43 1.97 -8.61 7.43
C ASP A 43 1.71 -9.41 6.15
N THR A 44 1.46 -8.74 5.03
CA THR A 44 1.14 -9.42 3.76
C THR A 44 2.33 -9.51 2.81
N ARG A 45 3.42 -8.77 3.06
CA ARG A 45 4.53 -8.53 2.12
C ARG A 45 4.09 -7.97 0.75
N GLN A 46 2.84 -7.53 0.62
CA GLN A 46 2.33 -6.91 -0.60
C GLN A 46 3.01 -5.56 -0.82
N LYS A 47 3.55 -5.35 -2.03
CA LYS A 47 4.08 -4.06 -2.48
C LYS A 47 2.98 -3.30 -3.22
N ILE A 48 2.73 -2.04 -2.83
CA ILE A 48 1.78 -1.14 -3.48
C ILE A 48 2.43 0.21 -3.73
N VAL A 49 1.99 0.94 -4.77
CA VAL A 49 2.43 2.33 -4.98
C VAL A 49 1.92 3.20 -3.84
N ALA A 50 2.83 3.96 -3.24
CA ALA A 50 2.54 4.88 -2.16
C ALA A 50 1.92 6.17 -2.71
N THR A 51 0.93 6.69 -2.00
CA THR A 51 0.24 7.95 -2.29
C THR A 51 0.03 8.76 -1.02
N ALA A 52 -0.17 10.07 -1.17
CA ALA A 52 -0.55 10.92 -0.05
C ALA A 52 -1.83 10.39 0.62
N GLY A 53 -1.85 10.44 1.95
CA GLY A 53 -2.94 9.93 2.80
C GLY A 53 -2.86 8.44 3.12
N ASN A 54 -1.94 7.65 2.53
CA ASN A 54 -1.77 6.27 2.97
C ASN A 54 -1.30 6.24 4.44
N LEU A 55 -1.99 5.42 5.24
CA LEU A 55 -1.60 5.13 6.62
C LEU A 55 -0.47 4.10 6.64
N LEU A 56 0.51 4.32 7.52
CA LEU A 56 1.66 3.47 7.76
C LEU A 56 1.55 2.81 9.14
N TYR A 57 1.89 1.53 9.20
CA TYR A 57 1.92 0.72 10.40
C TYR A 57 3.36 0.34 10.75
N SER A 58 3.58 -0.05 12.01
CA SER A 58 4.89 -0.54 12.45
C SER A 58 5.31 -1.77 11.63
N GLY A 59 6.52 -1.73 11.10
CA GLY A 59 7.10 -2.74 10.22
C GLY A 59 6.86 -2.51 8.72
N ASP A 60 6.12 -1.48 8.32
CA ASP A 60 5.97 -1.15 6.90
C ASP A 60 7.30 -0.61 6.33
N ALA A 61 7.62 -1.02 5.10
CA ALA A 61 8.81 -0.57 4.39
C ALA A 61 8.45 0.36 3.22
N LEU A 62 9.31 1.34 2.98
CA LEU A 62 9.22 2.30 1.89
C LEU A 62 10.46 2.17 1.02
N THR A 63 10.26 2.04 -0.29
CA THR A 63 11.32 2.02 -1.30
C THR A 63 11.07 3.15 -2.29
N THR A 64 12.05 4.04 -2.45
CA THR A 64 12.00 5.16 -3.40
C THR A 64 12.90 4.85 -4.59
N GLY A 65 12.38 5.05 -5.80
CA GLY A 65 13.19 4.99 -7.02
C GLY A 65 14.08 6.23 -7.21
N SER A 66 14.67 6.36 -8.39
CA SER A 66 15.37 7.57 -8.80
C SER A 66 14.39 8.74 -8.97
N ASP A 67 14.80 9.96 -8.64
CA ASP A 67 13.95 11.17 -8.64
C ASP A 67 12.67 11.03 -7.81
N ALA A 68 12.68 10.16 -6.80
CA ALA A 68 11.53 9.88 -5.94
C ALA A 68 11.79 10.29 -4.50
N SER A 69 10.78 10.76 -3.78
CA SER A 69 10.87 10.96 -2.34
C SER A 69 9.50 10.80 -1.70
N VAL A 70 9.47 10.45 -0.41
CA VAL A 70 8.21 10.35 0.34
C VAL A 70 8.34 11.04 1.68
N ALA A 71 7.42 11.97 1.94
CA ALA A 71 7.28 12.65 3.21
C ALA A 71 6.25 11.94 4.07
N VAL A 72 6.63 11.61 5.30
CA VAL A 72 5.87 10.89 6.31
C VAL A 72 5.69 11.78 7.53
N LEU A 73 4.46 11.83 8.05
CA LEU A 73 4.11 12.51 9.31
C LEU A 73 3.72 11.45 10.34
N PHE A 74 4.51 11.33 11.40
CA PHE A 74 4.23 10.44 12.53
C PHE A 74 3.15 11.01 13.44
N THR A 75 2.45 10.14 14.17
CA THR A 75 1.36 10.56 15.08
C THR A 75 1.85 11.36 16.31
N ASP A 76 3.16 11.33 16.61
CA ASP A 76 3.79 12.16 17.65
C ASP A 76 4.07 13.60 17.19
N GLY A 77 3.96 13.86 15.87
CA GLY A 77 4.22 15.13 15.20
C GLY A 77 5.57 15.21 14.48
N SER A 78 6.42 14.19 14.60
CA SER A 78 7.71 14.12 13.91
C SER A 78 7.52 13.92 12.40
N MET A 79 8.40 14.53 11.59
CA MET A 79 8.38 14.41 10.14
C MET A 79 9.63 13.73 9.62
N LEU A 80 9.46 12.90 8.60
CA LEU A 80 10.52 12.18 7.92
C LEU A 80 10.33 12.33 6.41
N LYS A 81 11.41 12.56 5.67
CA LYS A 81 11.44 12.50 4.20
C LYS A 81 12.47 11.46 3.78
N VAL A 82 12.00 10.37 3.18
CA VAL A 82 12.87 9.39 2.50
C VAL A 82 13.17 9.96 1.11
N GLN A 83 14.45 10.15 0.79
CA GLN A 83 14.91 10.69 -0.49
C GLN A 83 14.98 9.59 -1.56
N GLU A 84 15.49 9.90 -2.74
CA GLU A 84 15.59 8.95 -3.86
C GLU A 84 16.54 7.79 -3.56
N ASN A 85 16.39 6.70 -4.31
CA ASN A 85 17.23 5.51 -4.23
C ASN A 85 17.44 5.02 -2.79
N SER A 86 16.36 4.99 -2.01
CA SER A 86 16.40 4.71 -0.58
C SER A 86 15.46 3.59 -0.19
N GLU A 87 15.85 2.86 0.85
CA GLU A 87 15.04 1.84 1.50
C GLU A 87 14.92 2.19 2.98
N ALA A 88 13.69 2.25 3.50
CA ALA A 88 13.45 2.59 4.89
C ALA A 88 12.36 1.71 5.49
N THR A 89 12.63 1.06 6.62
CA THR A 89 11.62 0.31 7.39
C THR A 89 11.25 1.08 8.65
N LEU A 90 9.97 1.39 8.81
CA LEU A 90 9.49 2.21 9.92
C LEU A 90 8.97 1.31 11.04
N LYS A 91 9.61 1.34 12.22
CA LYS A 91 9.14 0.67 13.42
C LYS A 91 8.76 1.71 14.45
N ALA A 92 7.62 1.52 15.11
CA ALA A 92 7.27 2.37 16.24
C ALA A 92 6.44 1.62 17.28
N GLU A 93 6.66 2.01 18.54
CA GLU A 93 5.92 1.53 19.70
C GLU A 93 5.21 2.70 20.38
N ARG A 94 3.92 2.55 20.66
CA ARG A 94 3.12 3.60 21.28
C ARG A 94 3.32 3.60 22.79
N LYS A 95 3.81 4.71 23.33
CA LYS A 95 4.00 4.94 24.79
C LYS A 95 2.91 5.82 25.41
N GLY A 96 1.99 6.33 24.59
CA GLY A 96 0.87 7.18 25.02
C GLY A 96 0.08 7.74 23.83
N GLU A 97 -0.89 8.61 24.10
CA GLU A 97 -1.79 9.14 23.06
C GLU A 97 -1.05 9.83 21.90
N ARG A 98 0.06 10.53 22.20
CA ARG A 98 0.92 11.21 21.22
C ARG A 98 2.41 10.95 21.44
N LYS A 99 2.75 9.81 22.03
CA LYS A 99 4.12 9.40 22.33
C LYS A 99 4.44 8.12 21.58
N LEU A 100 5.47 8.18 20.74
CA LEU A 100 5.98 7.05 19.99
C LEU A 100 7.48 6.92 20.26
N ASP A 101 7.92 5.71 20.61
CA ASP A 101 9.30 5.31 20.40
C ASP A 101 9.43 4.88 18.94
N VAL A 102 10.28 5.54 18.16
CA VAL A 102 10.46 5.31 16.73
C VAL A 102 11.87 4.78 16.46
N SER A 103 11.97 3.72 15.68
CA SER A 103 13.21 3.22 15.08
C SER A 103 12.99 3.12 13.58
N VAL A 104 13.90 3.69 12.80
CA VAL A 104 13.88 3.60 11.34
C VAL A 104 15.15 2.91 10.88
N ASP A 105 15.00 1.77 10.23
CA ASP A 105 16.09 1.06 9.60
C ASP A 105 16.31 1.63 8.19
N LEU A 106 17.52 2.13 7.93
CA LEU A 106 17.96 2.75 6.68
C LEU A 106 19.20 1.99 6.16
N PRO A 107 19.02 0.87 5.43
CA PRO A 107 20.13 0.13 4.84
C PRO A 107 20.81 0.87 3.68
N LEU A 108 20.09 1.72 2.94
CA LEU A 108 20.60 2.44 1.78
C LEU A 108 19.82 3.74 1.55
N GLY A 109 20.53 4.78 1.09
CA GLY A 109 19.94 6.02 0.61
C GLY A 109 19.99 7.14 1.64
N GLU A 110 18.99 8.02 1.66
CA GLU A 110 19.02 9.19 2.53
C GLU A 110 17.66 9.50 3.15
N ILE A 111 17.68 9.81 4.44
CA ILE A 111 16.54 10.33 5.18
C ILE A 111 16.86 11.73 5.68
N TRP A 112 15.91 12.65 5.51
CA TRP A 112 15.84 13.86 6.32
C TRP A 112 14.75 13.71 7.37
N ALA A 113 14.97 14.20 8.58
CA ALA A 113 13.96 14.15 9.64
C ALA A 113 13.99 15.39 10.52
N LYS A 114 12.78 15.79 10.95
CA LYS A 114 12.55 16.79 11.98
C LYS A 114 11.77 16.16 13.11
N VAL A 115 12.47 15.87 14.20
CA VAL A 115 11.92 15.20 15.38
C VAL A 115 11.43 16.27 16.35
N THR A 116 10.16 16.19 16.72
CA THR A 116 9.51 17.22 17.55
C THR A 116 9.56 16.88 19.04
N ARG A 117 9.56 15.59 19.38
CA ARG A 117 9.55 15.09 20.76
C ARG A 117 10.96 14.93 21.33
N ARG A 118 11.07 15.09 22.64
CA ARG A 118 12.31 14.89 23.42
C ARG A 118 12.17 13.85 24.53
N ASP A 119 10.94 13.46 24.83
CA ASP A 119 10.55 12.55 25.91
C ASP A 119 10.28 11.12 25.41
N THR A 120 10.55 10.84 24.14
CA THR A 120 10.48 9.51 23.53
C THR A 120 11.73 9.20 22.74
N ARG A 121 11.98 7.92 22.44
CA ARG A 121 13.13 7.48 21.67
C ARG A 121 12.88 7.71 20.17
N PHE A 122 13.86 8.25 19.47
CA PHE A 122 13.87 8.33 18.01
C PHE A 122 15.25 7.94 17.50
N GLU A 123 15.33 6.84 16.76
CA GLU A 123 16.59 6.27 16.27
C GLU A 123 16.54 6.06 14.76
N ILE A 124 17.63 6.38 14.07
CA ILE A 124 17.91 5.87 12.73
C ILE A 124 19.00 4.81 12.87
N GLU A 125 18.67 3.58 12.52
CA GLU A 125 19.59 2.45 12.47
C GLU A 125 20.13 2.34 11.05
N THR A 126 21.45 2.20 10.93
CA THR A 126 22.15 2.03 9.65
C THR A 126 23.17 0.89 9.77
N PRO A 127 23.73 0.39 8.65
CA PRO A 127 24.67 -0.73 8.69
C PRO A 127 25.92 -0.49 9.55
N SER A 128 26.35 0.77 9.70
CA SER A 128 27.59 1.13 10.39
C SER A 128 27.39 1.90 11.71
N SER A 129 26.15 2.24 12.09
CA SER A 129 25.88 3.10 13.24
C SER A 129 24.41 3.22 13.62
N VAL A 130 24.16 3.77 14.81
CA VAL A 130 22.85 4.24 15.25
C VAL A 130 22.92 5.73 15.55
N ALA A 131 21.99 6.50 14.98
CA ALA A 131 21.78 7.91 15.29
C ALA A 131 20.60 8.05 16.26
N SER A 132 20.91 8.34 17.54
CA SER A 132 19.94 8.61 18.60
C SER A 132 19.61 10.10 18.68
N VAL A 133 18.32 10.43 18.60
CA VAL A 133 17.86 11.80 18.34
C VAL A 133 16.86 12.27 19.38
N LYS A 134 17.02 13.52 19.84
CA LYS A 134 16.07 14.20 20.75
C LYS A 134 15.84 15.64 20.31
N GLY A 135 14.70 15.92 19.68
CA GLY A 135 14.28 17.27 19.30
C GLY A 135 15.27 17.98 18.37
N THR A 136 15.54 17.39 17.21
CA THR A 136 16.62 17.75 16.27
C THR A 136 16.09 17.75 14.84
N GLU A 137 16.69 18.59 13.99
CA GLU A 137 16.52 18.57 12.54
C GLU A 137 17.82 18.12 11.88
N PHE A 138 17.77 17.05 11.09
CA PHE A 138 18.96 16.35 10.62
C PHE A 138 18.71 15.54 9.35
N SER A 139 19.79 15.02 8.77
CA SER A 139 19.75 14.01 7.73
C SER A 139 20.75 12.89 8.02
N VAL A 140 20.41 11.67 7.63
CA VAL A 140 21.31 10.51 7.63
C VAL A 140 21.35 9.96 6.21
N LYS A 141 22.56 9.80 5.68
CA LYS A 141 22.83 9.20 4.38
C LYS A 141 23.63 7.92 4.55
N VAL A 142 23.26 6.88 3.83
CA VAL A 142 23.95 5.60 3.73
C VAL A 142 24.28 5.35 2.26
N ASP A 143 25.56 5.14 1.95
CA ASP A 143 25.99 4.77 0.61
C ASP A 143 25.98 3.25 0.39
N GLU A 144 26.27 2.82 -0.84
CA GLU A 144 26.29 1.39 -1.23
C GLU A 144 27.33 0.55 -0.46
N LEU A 145 28.32 1.20 0.15
CA LEU A 145 29.32 0.54 1.00
C LEU A 145 28.86 0.41 2.46
N GLY A 146 27.65 0.87 2.79
CA GLY A 146 27.13 0.93 4.15
C GLY A 146 27.77 2.03 4.99
N THR A 147 28.46 3.00 4.38
CA THR A 147 29.02 4.15 5.09
C THR A 147 27.90 5.11 5.45
N SER A 148 27.78 5.40 6.74
CA SER A 148 26.71 6.26 7.27
C SER A 148 27.24 7.64 7.58
N THR A 149 26.61 8.69 7.06
CA THR A 149 26.95 10.07 7.41
C THR A 149 25.73 10.79 7.94
N VAL A 150 25.87 11.36 9.14
CA VAL A 150 24.85 12.20 9.76
C VAL A 150 25.19 13.68 9.57
N PHE A 151 24.18 14.49 9.27
CA PHE A 151 24.25 15.94 9.08
C PHE A 151 23.25 16.59 10.03
N VAL A 152 23.70 17.49 10.92
CA VAL A 152 22.83 18.10 11.95
C VAL A 152 22.61 19.57 11.65
N PHE A 153 21.36 19.96 11.40
CA PHE A 153 20.96 21.34 11.09
C PHE A 153 20.50 22.08 12.34
N GLU A 154 19.79 21.41 13.24
CA GLU A 154 19.38 21.95 14.53
C GLU A 154 19.44 20.87 15.60
N GLY A 155 19.88 21.21 16.82
CA GLY A 155 19.89 20.26 17.95
C GLY A 155 21.20 19.49 18.08
N LEU A 156 21.07 18.24 18.52
CA LEU A 156 22.18 17.37 18.88
C LEU A 156 21.80 15.90 18.60
N ILE A 157 22.75 15.13 18.09
CA ILE A 157 22.61 13.69 17.86
C ILE A 157 23.74 12.96 18.57
N GLN A 158 23.41 11.86 19.24
CA GLN A 158 24.38 10.87 19.65
C GLN A 158 24.51 9.87 18.50
N PHE A 159 25.70 9.78 17.92
CA PHE A 159 25.99 8.93 16.78
C PHE A 159 27.03 7.90 17.20
N GLN A 160 26.65 6.62 17.20
CA GLN A 160 27.44 5.58 17.85
C GLN A 160 27.42 4.26 17.09
N ASN A 161 28.44 3.45 17.36
CA ASN A 161 28.46 2.02 17.07
C ASN A 161 29.22 1.27 18.18
N GLU A 162 29.46 -0.01 18.01
CA GLU A 162 30.13 -0.85 19.02
C GLU A 162 31.57 -0.39 19.35
N LEU A 163 32.20 0.39 18.47
CA LEU A 163 33.58 0.84 18.60
C LEU A 163 33.71 2.23 19.22
N GLY A 164 32.62 2.98 19.33
CA GLY A 164 32.63 4.29 19.98
C GLY A 164 31.40 5.14 19.69
N GLU A 165 31.37 6.32 20.33
CA GLU A 165 30.30 7.29 20.21
C GLU A 165 30.83 8.71 20.01
N VAL A 166 30.06 9.53 19.28
CA VAL A 166 30.33 10.96 19.11
C VAL A 166 29.03 11.77 19.22
N MET A 167 29.15 12.98 19.77
CA MET A 167 28.04 13.93 19.85
C MET A 167 28.14 14.94 18.71
N VAL A 168 27.20 14.87 17.76
CA VAL A 168 27.16 15.74 16.57
C VAL A 168 26.19 16.89 16.81
N LYS A 169 26.71 18.12 16.87
CA LYS A 169 25.93 19.34 17.16
C LYS A 169 25.47 20.02 15.86
N ARG A 170 24.57 21.01 16.00
CA ARG A 170 24.20 21.96 14.94
C ARG A 170 25.40 22.37 14.07
N ASN A 171 25.19 22.38 12.75
CA ASN A 171 26.17 22.71 11.72
C ASN A 171 27.38 21.78 11.69
N GLN A 172 27.22 20.53 12.15
CA GLN A 172 28.24 19.51 12.06
C GLN A 172 27.75 18.27 11.30
N LYS A 173 28.72 17.48 10.84
CA LYS A 173 28.54 16.13 10.33
C LYS A 173 29.49 15.16 11.00
N SER A 174 29.15 13.88 10.95
CA SER A 174 30.03 12.77 11.32
C SER A 174 29.79 11.59 10.40
N THR A 175 30.82 10.80 10.15
CA THR A 175 30.76 9.62 9.29
C THR A 175 31.17 8.38 10.08
N ALA A 176 30.43 7.28 9.90
CA ALA A 176 30.76 5.97 10.43
C ALA A 176 30.95 4.99 9.25
N ARG A 177 31.96 4.13 9.36
CA ARG A 177 32.31 3.10 8.38
C ARG A 177 32.32 1.75 9.06
N ALA A 178 32.23 0.69 8.27
CA ALA A 178 32.37 -0.67 8.78
C ALA A 178 33.71 -0.81 9.55
N ASN A 179 33.64 -1.43 10.74
CA ASN A 179 34.79 -1.71 11.61
C ASN A 179 35.59 -0.47 12.06
N GLN A 180 34.98 0.72 12.08
CA GLN A 180 35.60 1.94 12.60
C GLN A 180 34.65 2.68 13.55
N ALA A 181 35.17 3.27 14.62
CA ALA A 181 34.41 4.21 15.43
C ALA A 181 34.01 5.43 14.58
N PRO A 182 32.88 6.11 14.87
CA PRO A 182 32.49 7.31 14.15
C PRO A 182 33.59 8.39 14.17
N ASP A 183 33.78 9.06 13.03
CA ASP A 183 34.73 10.16 12.88
C ASP A 183 34.42 11.30 13.87
N LYS A 184 35.44 12.06 14.28
CA LYS A 184 35.19 13.27 15.09
C LYS A 184 34.32 14.26 14.29
N PRO A 185 33.33 14.92 14.91
CA PRO A 185 32.43 15.83 14.21
C PRO A 185 33.17 16.96 13.47
N GLN A 186 32.79 17.19 12.21
CA GLN A 186 33.33 18.23 11.34
C GLN A 186 32.26 19.28 11.03
N LYS A 187 32.66 20.53 10.75
CA LYS A 187 31.71 21.57 10.35
C LYS A 187 31.13 21.29 8.96
N LEU A 188 29.84 21.61 8.78
CA LEU A 188 29.19 21.62 7.46
C LEU A 188 29.71 22.79 6.61
N SER A 189 29.89 22.54 5.30
CA SER A 189 30.15 23.59 4.33
C SER A 189 28.84 24.27 3.88
N LYS A 190 28.94 25.51 3.38
CA LYS A 190 27.78 26.25 2.84
C LYS A 190 27.11 25.55 1.65
N LYS A 191 27.87 24.82 0.84
CA LYS A 191 27.35 24.03 -0.29
C LYS A 191 26.49 22.86 0.20
N GLU A 192 26.94 22.16 1.24
CA GLU A 192 26.19 21.05 1.86
C GLU A 192 24.89 21.52 2.52
N ILE A 193 24.86 22.76 3.03
CA ILE A 193 23.63 23.37 3.59
C ILE A 193 22.65 23.69 2.46
N LYS A 194 23.08 24.40 1.41
CA LYS A 194 22.21 24.86 0.30
C LYS A 194 21.60 23.71 -0.51
N GLN A 195 22.37 22.65 -0.79
CA GLN A 195 21.91 21.51 -1.60
C GLN A 195 20.78 20.70 -0.95
N ARG A 196 20.48 20.94 0.33
CA ARG A 196 19.49 20.21 1.12
C ARG A 196 18.21 21.01 1.39
N GLU A 197 18.17 22.29 1.00
CA GLU A 197 17.02 23.18 1.16
C GLU A 197 16.03 23.15 -0.04
N GLU A 198 16.45 22.66 -1.21
CA GLU A 198 15.64 22.62 -2.43
C GLU A 198 15.19 21.19 -2.78
N THR A 199 13.94 20.80 -2.51
CA THR A 199 13.31 19.61 -3.15
C THR A 199 11.78 19.64 -3.07
N GLY A 200 11.13 20.36 -3.99
CA GLY A 200 9.71 20.21 -4.33
C GLY A 200 9.54 19.47 -5.67
N PRO A 201 8.38 18.87 -5.96
CA PRO A 201 8.14 18.22 -7.25
C PRO A 201 8.21 19.23 -8.40
N ASN A 202 8.80 18.84 -9.53
CA ASN A 202 8.87 19.70 -10.72
C ASN A 202 7.49 19.88 -11.38
N TRP A 203 6.62 18.88 -11.24
CA TRP A 203 5.30 18.84 -11.85
C TRP A 203 4.36 17.97 -11.01
N LYS A 204 3.05 18.08 -11.23
CA LYS A 204 2.02 17.27 -10.56
C LYS A 204 1.10 16.61 -11.57
N LEU A 205 0.47 15.53 -11.16
CA LEU A 205 -0.38 14.73 -12.03
C LEU A 205 -1.86 14.98 -11.76
N GLU A 206 -2.59 15.36 -12.81
CA GLU A 206 -4.05 15.41 -12.83
C GLU A 206 -4.59 14.15 -13.53
N ILE A 207 -5.57 13.50 -12.91
CA ILE A 207 -6.29 12.37 -13.51
C ILE A 207 -7.73 12.80 -13.74
N LYS A 208 -8.15 12.89 -15.01
CA LYS A 208 -9.56 13.09 -15.37
C LYS A 208 -10.22 11.75 -15.64
N THR A 209 -11.34 11.55 -14.98
CA THR A 209 -12.19 10.37 -15.10
C THR A 209 -13.49 10.74 -15.80
N PRO A 210 -14.22 9.76 -16.37
CA PRO A 210 -15.59 9.98 -16.80
C PRO A 210 -16.46 10.41 -15.61
N SER A 211 -17.54 11.12 -15.91
CA SER A 211 -18.56 11.45 -14.90
C SER A 211 -19.49 10.27 -14.69
N GLY A 212 -19.94 10.09 -13.44
CA GLY A 212 -20.93 9.06 -13.07
C GLY A 212 -20.34 7.66 -12.90
N ASN A 213 -21.22 6.75 -12.46
CA ASN A 213 -20.85 5.38 -12.16
C ASN A 213 -20.53 4.60 -13.43
N GLN A 214 -19.55 3.70 -13.36
CA GLN A 214 -19.19 2.81 -14.45
C GLN A 214 -19.70 1.39 -14.17
N ALA A 215 -20.02 0.63 -15.21
CA ALA A 215 -20.40 -0.77 -15.03
C ALA A 215 -19.16 -1.66 -14.88
N PRO A 216 -19.23 -2.79 -14.15
CA PRO A 216 -18.12 -3.74 -14.10
C PRO A 216 -17.77 -4.27 -15.49
N ASN A 217 -16.48 -4.53 -15.71
CA ASN A 217 -15.90 -5.00 -16.97
C ASN A 217 -16.09 -4.09 -18.19
N GLN A 218 -16.83 -2.99 -18.06
CA GLN A 218 -16.91 -1.96 -19.08
C GLN A 218 -15.67 -1.07 -18.98
N SER A 219 -14.94 -0.95 -20.09
CA SER A 219 -13.82 -0.03 -20.18
C SER A 219 -14.29 1.41 -20.27
N PHE A 220 -13.50 2.30 -19.67
CA PHE A 220 -13.68 3.73 -19.76
C PHE A 220 -12.33 4.43 -19.92
N GLN A 221 -12.34 5.63 -20.49
CA GLN A 221 -11.13 6.39 -20.73
C GLN A 221 -10.71 7.22 -19.51
N LEU A 222 -9.41 7.26 -19.28
CA LEU A 222 -8.74 8.17 -18.36
C LEU A 222 -7.88 9.14 -19.17
N GLN A 223 -7.84 10.40 -18.76
CA GLN A 223 -6.90 11.38 -19.30
C GLN A 223 -5.96 11.83 -18.19
N LEU A 224 -4.67 11.61 -18.39
CA LEU A 224 -3.61 12.08 -17.52
C LEU A 224 -3.04 13.38 -18.06
N LYS A 225 -2.77 14.34 -17.18
CA LYS A 225 -2.08 15.58 -17.52
C LYS A 225 -1.00 15.90 -16.50
N ALA A 226 0.21 16.14 -16.99
CA ALA A 226 1.27 16.78 -16.22
C ALA A 226 0.99 18.28 -16.13
N GLN A 227 0.97 18.81 -14.92
CA GLN A 227 0.74 20.23 -14.66
C GLN A 227 1.87 20.82 -13.84
N ASN A 228 2.14 22.11 -14.05
CA ASN A 228 2.96 22.87 -13.12
C ASN A 228 2.24 22.92 -11.74
N PRO A 229 2.93 22.63 -10.61
CA PRO A 229 2.26 22.47 -9.32
C PRO A 229 1.59 23.74 -8.80
N GLU A 230 2.16 24.90 -9.15
CA GLU A 230 1.72 26.22 -8.69
C GLU A 230 0.61 26.81 -9.58
N THR A 231 0.77 26.71 -10.90
CA THR A 231 -0.11 27.37 -11.87
C THR A 231 -1.24 26.49 -12.38
N ASN A 232 -1.19 25.17 -12.16
CA ASN A 232 -2.09 24.15 -12.72
C ASN A 232 -2.12 24.11 -14.27
N ARG A 233 -1.21 24.80 -14.95
CA ARG A 233 -1.12 24.76 -16.41
C ARG A 233 -0.43 23.47 -16.85
N VAL A 234 -0.91 22.90 -17.95
CA VAL A 234 -0.30 21.69 -18.53
C VAL A 234 1.14 21.98 -18.95
N ASP A 235 2.06 21.12 -18.54
CA ASP A 235 3.47 21.20 -18.94
C ASP A 235 3.68 20.43 -20.26
N LEU A 236 3.63 21.17 -21.37
CA LEU A 236 3.78 20.62 -22.73
C LEU A 236 5.17 20.05 -23.02
N ASN A 237 6.17 20.33 -22.17
CA ASN A 237 7.52 19.81 -22.34
C ASN A 237 7.75 18.50 -21.58
N CYS A 238 6.78 18.05 -20.77
CA CYS A 238 6.90 16.84 -19.97
C CYS A 238 6.74 15.59 -20.85
N ASN A 239 7.79 14.78 -20.95
CA ASN A 239 7.79 13.48 -21.64
C ASN A 239 8.10 12.29 -20.70
N SER A 240 7.63 12.39 -19.45
CA SER A 240 7.98 11.47 -18.37
C SER A 240 7.24 10.14 -18.46
N ASN A 241 7.92 9.06 -18.06
CA ASN A 241 7.28 7.77 -17.83
C ASN A 241 6.49 7.80 -16.51
N VAL A 242 5.32 7.19 -16.54
CA VAL A 242 4.41 7.07 -15.40
C VAL A 242 4.02 5.61 -15.18
N VAL A 243 3.89 5.23 -13.91
CA VAL A 243 3.34 3.95 -13.47
C VAL A 243 1.88 4.17 -13.06
N ILE A 244 0.98 3.38 -13.63
CA ILE A 244 -0.45 3.35 -13.31
C ILE A 244 -0.73 2.07 -12.54
N SER A 245 -1.33 2.20 -11.36
CA SER A 245 -1.67 1.08 -10.47
C SER A 245 -2.99 1.32 -9.75
N SER A 246 -3.48 0.31 -9.04
CA SER A 246 -4.65 0.42 -8.18
C SER A 246 -4.43 -0.28 -6.86
N THR A 247 -5.01 0.28 -5.79
CA THR A 247 -5.16 -0.43 -4.51
C THR A 247 -6.45 -1.27 -4.45
N THR A 248 -7.34 -1.14 -5.43
CA THR A 248 -8.57 -1.94 -5.54
C THR A 248 -8.26 -3.20 -6.36
N SER A 249 -8.52 -4.37 -5.78
CA SER A 249 -8.41 -5.66 -6.47
C SER A 249 -9.34 -5.72 -7.69
N GLY A 250 -8.84 -6.24 -8.81
CA GLY A 250 -9.62 -6.36 -10.05
C GLY A 250 -9.61 -5.09 -10.92
N ALA A 251 -8.73 -4.13 -10.63
CA ALA A 251 -8.39 -3.05 -11.54
C ALA A 251 -7.60 -3.56 -12.74
N LEU A 252 -7.91 -3.06 -13.93
CA LEU A 252 -7.16 -3.30 -15.15
C LEU A 252 -6.99 -2.01 -15.94
N PHE A 253 -5.82 -1.87 -16.56
CA PHE A 253 -5.40 -0.71 -17.34
C PHE A 253 -4.89 -1.15 -18.72
N SER A 254 -5.04 -0.29 -19.72
CA SER A 254 -4.69 -0.58 -21.11
C SER A 254 -4.44 0.70 -21.91
N ILE A 255 -3.43 0.74 -22.78
CA ILE A 255 -3.21 1.85 -23.73
C ILE A 255 -4.08 1.70 -24.98
N ASP A 256 -4.22 0.48 -25.47
CA ASP A 256 -4.85 0.13 -26.74
C ASP A 256 -6.33 -0.27 -26.59
N GLY A 257 -6.80 -0.51 -25.36
CA GLY A 257 -8.12 -1.04 -25.05
C GLY A 257 -8.23 -2.57 -25.17
N ASN A 258 -7.16 -3.25 -25.59
CA ASN A 258 -7.14 -4.68 -25.91
C ASN A 258 -6.23 -5.47 -24.97
N THR A 259 -5.06 -4.94 -24.65
CA THR A 259 -4.05 -5.54 -23.78
C THR A 259 -4.20 -4.96 -22.38
N TRP A 260 -4.57 -5.81 -21.41
CA TRP A 260 -4.94 -5.39 -20.06
C TRP A 260 -3.95 -5.88 -19.01
N ALA A 261 -3.51 -4.98 -18.13
CA ALA A 261 -2.63 -5.30 -17.01
C ALA A 261 -3.16 -4.69 -15.69
N ASN A 262 -2.82 -5.29 -14.56
CA ASN A 262 -3.15 -4.80 -13.22
C ASN A 262 -2.28 -3.62 -12.76
N GLU A 263 -1.08 -3.51 -13.32
CA GLU A 263 -0.16 -2.39 -13.21
C GLU A 263 0.47 -2.20 -14.59
N MET A 264 0.71 -0.96 -15.02
CA MET A 264 1.35 -0.69 -16.30
C MET A 264 2.21 0.56 -16.25
N GLU A 265 3.23 0.58 -17.12
CA GLU A 265 4.04 1.76 -17.39
C GLU A 265 3.64 2.37 -18.73
N ALA A 266 3.62 3.70 -18.81
CA ALA A 266 3.37 4.43 -20.05
C ALA A 266 4.05 5.79 -20.04
N GLN A 267 4.30 6.35 -21.21
CA GLN A 267 4.92 7.67 -21.35
C GLN A 267 3.85 8.75 -21.55
N LEU A 268 3.96 9.85 -20.83
CA LEU A 268 3.26 11.09 -21.17
C LEU A 268 3.93 11.68 -22.42
N ALA A 269 3.15 12.03 -23.43
CA ALA A 269 3.64 12.74 -24.62
C ALA A 269 3.15 14.19 -24.56
N SER A 270 4.09 15.14 -24.56
CA SER A 270 3.78 16.57 -24.41
C SER A 270 2.86 16.88 -23.22
N GLY A 271 3.14 16.21 -22.09
CA GLY A 271 2.44 16.36 -20.83
C GLY A 271 1.08 15.68 -20.74
N ALA A 272 0.69 14.84 -21.70
CA ALA A 272 -0.61 14.17 -21.69
C ALA A 272 -0.54 12.68 -22.07
N LEU A 273 -1.48 11.90 -21.54
CA LEU A 273 -1.70 10.52 -21.94
C LEU A 273 -3.19 10.19 -21.83
N SER A 274 -3.74 9.55 -22.85
CA SER A 274 -5.07 8.91 -22.80
C SER A 274 -4.89 7.41 -22.70
N LEU A 275 -5.59 6.76 -21.77
CA LEU A 275 -5.58 5.32 -21.60
C LEU A 275 -6.96 4.82 -21.16
N TYR A 276 -7.12 3.51 -21.09
CA TYR A 276 -8.34 2.84 -20.66
C TYR A 276 -8.16 2.19 -19.29
N ALA A 277 -9.20 2.23 -18.48
CA ALA A 277 -9.31 1.48 -17.25
C ALA A 277 -10.65 0.73 -17.18
N LYS A 278 -10.68 -0.36 -16.40
CA LYS A 278 -11.92 -1.03 -16.00
C LYS A 278 -11.76 -1.66 -14.62
N GLY A 279 -12.86 -1.72 -13.87
CA GLY A 279 -12.95 -2.47 -12.63
C GLY A 279 -13.80 -3.72 -12.83
N ARG A 280 -13.38 -4.85 -12.26
CA ARG A 280 -14.16 -6.10 -12.28
C ARG A 280 -15.19 -6.18 -11.15
N THR A 281 -15.00 -5.42 -10.07
CA THR A 281 -15.80 -5.54 -8.85
C THR A 281 -16.82 -4.41 -8.73
N ASP A 282 -17.94 -4.68 -8.04
CA ASP A 282 -18.96 -3.69 -7.65
C ASP A 282 -18.46 -2.84 -6.46
N LYS A 283 -17.30 -2.18 -6.64
CA LYS A 283 -16.58 -1.40 -5.62
C LYS A 283 -15.92 -0.18 -6.25
N ASP A 284 -15.61 0.80 -5.41
CA ASP A 284 -14.79 1.94 -5.79
C ASP A 284 -13.40 1.51 -6.28
N LEU A 285 -13.08 1.87 -7.52
CA LEU A 285 -11.80 1.66 -8.16
C LEU A 285 -10.86 2.84 -7.83
N THR A 286 -9.92 2.63 -6.91
CA THR A 286 -8.92 3.65 -6.57
C THR A 286 -7.72 3.54 -7.50
N ILE A 287 -7.48 4.58 -8.31
CA ILE A 287 -6.40 4.61 -9.30
C ILE A 287 -5.30 5.54 -8.78
N ASN A 288 -4.06 5.06 -8.84
CA ASN A 288 -2.87 5.80 -8.45
C ASN A 288 -1.93 5.90 -9.65
N VAL A 289 -1.41 7.09 -9.91
CA VAL A 289 -0.46 7.33 -10.99
C VAL A 289 0.71 8.14 -10.48
N ALA A 290 1.93 7.66 -10.71
CA ALA A 290 3.17 8.30 -10.28
C ALA A 290 4.19 8.32 -11.42
N GLY A 291 5.02 9.35 -11.49
CA GLY A 291 6.15 9.46 -12.41
C GLY A 291 7.31 10.19 -11.75
N ASN A 292 8.49 10.19 -12.38
CA ASN A 292 9.71 10.77 -11.78
C ASN A 292 9.57 12.27 -11.48
N ASN A 293 10.07 12.70 -10.32
CA ASN A 293 9.98 14.06 -9.79
C ASN A 293 8.56 14.69 -9.87
N CYS A 294 7.53 13.85 -9.83
CA CYS A 294 6.12 14.21 -9.95
C CYS A 294 5.42 14.13 -8.61
N GLN A 295 4.55 15.07 -8.25
CA GLN A 295 3.51 14.82 -7.25
C GLN A 295 2.45 13.85 -7.82
N PRO A 296 2.34 12.60 -7.32
CA PRO A 296 1.44 11.59 -7.85
C PRO A 296 -0.03 12.00 -7.78
N GLY A 297 -0.80 11.48 -8.73
CA GLY A 297 -2.25 11.63 -8.78
C GLY A 297 -2.96 10.43 -8.17
N ARG A 298 -4.07 10.68 -7.48
CA ARG A 298 -4.98 9.65 -7.00
C ARG A 298 -6.42 10.05 -7.30
N THR A 299 -7.22 9.12 -7.80
CA THR A 299 -8.64 9.32 -8.03
C THR A 299 -9.42 8.04 -7.74
N THR A 300 -10.73 8.17 -7.61
CA THR A 300 -11.64 7.04 -7.39
C THR A 300 -12.75 7.09 -8.43
N VAL A 301 -13.02 5.94 -9.06
CA VAL A 301 -14.17 5.75 -9.95
C VAL A 301 -15.10 4.72 -9.34
N THR A 302 -16.35 5.10 -9.14
CA THR A 302 -17.36 4.21 -8.57
C THR A 302 -17.85 3.22 -9.62
N ILE A 303 -17.58 1.93 -9.38
CA ILE A 303 -18.05 0.83 -10.23
C ILE A 303 -19.30 0.24 -9.61
N VAL A 304 -20.43 0.29 -10.34
CA VAL A 304 -21.72 -0.17 -9.85
C VAL A 304 -22.41 -1.10 -10.83
N LYS A 305 -22.77 -2.30 -10.35
CA LYS A 305 -23.69 -3.20 -11.06
C LYS A 305 -25.09 -2.60 -11.08
N THR A 306 -25.73 -2.58 -12.24
CA THR A 306 -27.14 -2.20 -12.36
C THR A 306 -28.04 -3.20 -11.61
N ARG A 307 -29.25 -2.77 -11.24
CA ARG A 307 -30.23 -3.65 -10.57
C ARG A 307 -30.51 -4.92 -11.39
N GLN A 308 -30.58 -4.79 -12.72
CA GLN A 308 -30.78 -5.94 -13.62
C GLN A 308 -29.57 -6.90 -13.61
N GLN A 309 -28.34 -6.38 -13.61
CA GLN A 309 -27.13 -7.21 -13.50
C GLN A 309 -27.09 -7.97 -12.17
N LYS A 310 -27.42 -7.30 -11.06
CA LYS A 310 -27.49 -7.94 -9.73
C LYS A 310 -28.54 -9.05 -9.68
N MET A 311 -29.70 -8.84 -10.31
CA MET A 311 -30.74 -9.88 -10.41
C MET A 311 -30.26 -11.09 -11.20
N ARG A 312 -29.70 -10.87 -12.41
CA ARG A 312 -29.18 -11.97 -13.27
C ARG A 312 -28.08 -12.78 -12.59
N GLU A 313 -27.16 -12.11 -11.91
CA GLU A 313 -26.10 -12.80 -11.16
C GLU A 313 -26.70 -13.61 -10.00
N SER A 314 -27.69 -13.06 -9.28
CA SER A 314 -28.41 -13.78 -8.23
C SER A 314 -29.12 -15.03 -8.76
N GLU A 315 -29.71 -14.95 -9.96
CA GLU A 315 -30.31 -16.10 -10.65
C GLU A 315 -29.25 -17.15 -11.01
N LYS A 316 -28.08 -16.73 -11.53
CA LYS A 316 -26.97 -17.63 -11.83
C LYS A 316 -26.44 -18.33 -10.58
N VAL A 317 -26.28 -17.59 -9.47
CA VAL A 317 -25.89 -18.17 -8.18
C VAL A 317 -26.93 -19.19 -7.74
N ARG A 318 -28.22 -18.86 -7.80
CA ARG A 318 -29.30 -19.79 -7.45
C ARG A 318 -29.27 -21.05 -8.31
N SER A 319 -29.01 -20.90 -9.61
CA SER A 319 -28.82 -22.05 -10.51
C SER A 319 -27.66 -22.94 -10.08
N VAL A 320 -26.49 -22.36 -9.76
CA VAL A 320 -25.32 -23.13 -9.29
C VAL A 320 -25.60 -23.83 -7.96
N VAL A 321 -26.22 -23.13 -6.99
CA VAL A 321 -26.57 -23.69 -5.67
C VAL A 321 -27.54 -24.88 -5.83
N ASN A 322 -28.57 -24.73 -6.67
CA ASN A 322 -29.50 -25.80 -6.99
C ASN A 322 -28.81 -26.98 -7.71
N LYS A 323 -27.92 -26.70 -8.67
CA LYS A 323 -27.15 -27.71 -9.40
C LYS A 323 -26.26 -28.54 -8.47
N LEU A 324 -25.72 -27.93 -7.43
CA LEU A 324 -24.92 -28.59 -6.40
C LEU A 324 -25.75 -29.28 -5.31
N GLY A 325 -27.08 -29.15 -5.33
CA GLY A 325 -27.97 -29.75 -4.33
C GLY A 325 -27.82 -29.15 -2.92
N ILE A 326 -27.34 -27.91 -2.82
CA ILE A 326 -27.16 -27.22 -1.53
C ILE A 326 -28.53 -26.76 -1.04
N THR A 327 -28.99 -27.32 0.07
CA THR A 327 -30.35 -27.10 0.62
C THR A 327 -30.37 -26.14 1.80
N GLU A 328 -29.20 -25.81 2.34
CA GLU A 328 -29.01 -25.01 3.54
C GLU A 328 -29.24 -23.49 3.32
N VAL A 329 -29.82 -23.09 2.19
CA VAL A 329 -30.02 -21.67 1.82
C VAL A 329 -31.47 -21.42 1.42
N ASP A 330 -32.34 -21.28 2.42
CA ASP A 330 -33.80 -21.15 2.26
C ASP A 330 -34.24 -19.87 1.53
N GLU A 331 -33.47 -18.78 1.65
CA GLU A 331 -33.65 -17.52 0.89
C GLU A 331 -32.33 -17.01 0.32
N LEU A 332 -32.13 -17.19 -0.99
CA LEU A 332 -30.93 -16.71 -1.70
C LEU A 332 -31.01 -15.22 -2.02
N LYS A 333 -30.70 -14.38 -1.02
CA LYS A 333 -30.35 -12.98 -1.28
C LYS A 333 -28.84 -12.87 -1.49
N TYR A 334 -28.40 -13.03 -2.73
CA TYR A 334 -26.99 -12.87 -3.07
C TYR A 334 -26.53 -11.43 -2.81
N THR A 335 -25.54 -11.28 -1.93
CA THR A 335 -24.99 -9.97 -1.53
C THR A 335 -23.68 -9.63 -2.24
N GLY A 336 -23.09 -10.57 -2.98
CA GLY A 336 -21.83 -10.38 -3.69
C GLY A 336 -20.88 -11.57 -3.52
N GLY A 337 -19.80 -11.56 -4.28
CA GLY A 337 -18.75 -12.55 -4.26
C GLY A 337 -17.41 -11.92 -4.60
N GLU A 338 -16.34 -12.68 -4.40
CA GLU A 338 -14.98 -12.29 -4.78
C GLU A 338 -14.21 -13.51 -5.28
N LEU A 339 -13.28 -13.29 -6.20
CA LEU A 339 -12.34 -14.31 -6.60
C LEU A 339 -11.16 -14.31 -5.63
N LYS A 340 -10.92 -15.41 -4.92
CA LYS A 340 -9.71 -15.55 -4.09
C LYS A 340 -8.47 -15.86 -4.91
N THR A 341 -8.60 -16.71 -5.93
CA THR A 341 -7.50 -17.21 -6.77
C THR A 341 -8.01 -17.46 -8.20
N GLY A 342 -7.11 -17.37 -9.19
CA GLY A 342 -7.43 -17.59 -10.60
C GLY A 342 -7.68 -16.29 -11.38
N THR A 343 -8.23 -16.43 -12.59
CA THR A 343 -8.59 -15.30 -13.47
C THR A 343 -10.05 -15.37 -13.90
N GLY A 344 -10.63 -14.22 -14.23
CA GLY A 344 -12.02 -14.11 -14.69
C GLY A 344 -12.84 -13.12 -13.87
N ASP A 345 -14.11 -12.98 -14.26
CA ASP A 345 -15.15 -12.33 -13.48
C ASP A 345 -16.13 -13.37 -12.93
N ILE A 346 -16.76 -13.07 -11.79
CA ILE A 346 -17.67 -14.00 -11.10
C ILE A 346 -18.86 -14.35 -11.98
N ASP A 347 -19.41 -13.37 -12.70
CA ASP A 347 -20.56 -13.61 -13.58
C ASP A 347 -20.23 -14.60 -14.70
N GLU A 348 -19.02 -14.51 -15.26
CA GLU A 348 -18.49 -15.45 -16.25
C GLU A 348 -18.29 -16.84 -15.65
N ILE A 349 -17.64 -16.94 -14.49
CA ILE A 349 -17.37 -18.21 -13.81
C ILE A 349 -18.69 -18.93 -13.48
N LEU A 350 -19.67 -18.23 -12.93
CA LEU A 350 -20.99 -18.78 -12.65
C LEU A 350 -21.68 -19.29 -13.92
N SER A 351 -21.51 -18.57 -15.04
CA SER A 351 -22.07 -18.99 -16.33
C SER A 351 -21.39 -20.27 -16.84
N LYS A 352 -20.06 -20.35 -16.74
CA LYS A 352 -19.28 -21.53 -17.13
C LYS A 352 -19.60 -22.76 -16.28
N ILE A 353 -19.86 -22.60 -14.98
CA ILE A 353 -20.33 -23.69 -14.12
C ILE A 353 -21.72 -24.17 -14.56
N ASN A 354 -22.63 -23.22 -14.82
CA ASN A 354 -23.98 -23.56 -15.29
C ASN A 354 -23.96 -24.29 -16.64
N ASN A 355 -23.02 -23.93 -17.52
CA ASN A 355 -22.84 -24.51 -18.86
C ASN A 355 -21.90 -25.75 -18.90
N ASP A 356 -21.48 -26.28 -17.75
CA ASP A 356 -20.56 -27.44 -17.66
C ASP A 356 -19.17 -27.23 -18.29
N GLU A 357 -18.75 -25.98 -18.49
CA GLU A 357 -17.39 -25.61 -18.92
C GLU A 357 -16.39 -25.61 -17.75
N LEU A 358 -16.89 -25.34 -16.53
CA LEU A 358 -16.14 -25.45 -15.28
C LEU A 358 -16.80 -26.49 -14.37
N GLU A 359 -16.00 -27.42 -13.85
CA GLU A 359 -16.43 -28.44 -12.89
C GLU A 359 -16.14 -27.94 -11.46
N VAL A 360 -17.13 -28.03 -10.56
CA VAL A 360 -16.95 -27.75 -9.14
C VAL A 360 -16.31 -28.96 -8.46
N ILE A 361 -15.06 -28.81 -8.03
CA ILE A 361 -14.29 -29.87 -7.35
C ILE A 361 -14.78 -30.06 -5.92
N SER A 362 -15.02 -28.95 -5.22
CA SER A 362 -15.51 -28.95 -3.85
C SER A 362 -16.16 -27.62 -3.51
N TYR A 363 -17.00 -27.65 -2.48
CA TYR A 363 -17.55 -26.45 -1.87
C TYR A 363 -17.48 -26.54 -0.34
N GLU A 364 -17.43 -25.38 0.30
CA GLU A 364 -17.49 -25.22 1.75
C GLU A 364 -18.49 -24.12 2.09
N ILE A 365 -19.31 -24.33 3.12
CA ILE A 365 -20.27 -23.33 3.61
C ILE A 365 -19.79 -22.85 4.97
N VAL A 366 -19.53 -21.55 5.06
CA VAL A 366 -19.13 -20.88 6.32
C VAL A 366 -20.25 -19.94 6.73
N GLU A 367 -20.81 -20.15 7.91
CA GLU A 367 -21.84 -19.28 8.47
C GLU A 367 -21.22 -18.20 9.34
N SER A 368 -21.59 -16.95 9.06
CA SER A 368 -21.15 -15.78 9.82
C SER A 368 -22.09 -15.54 11.01
N PRO A 369 -21.63 -14.90 12.10
CA PRO A 369 -22.47 -14.56 13.25
C PRO A 369 -23.69 -13.68 12.92
N ASP A 370 -23.67 -12.99 11.79
CA ASP A 370 -24.78 -12.18 11.29
C ASP A 370 -25.81 -13.00 10.48
N GLY A 371 -25.70 -14.33 10.47
CA GLY A 371 -26.58 -15.26 9.76
C GLY A 371 -26.31 -15.37 8.26
N LYS A 372 -25.28 -14.70 7.73
CA LYS A 372 -24.90 -14.85 6.31
C LYS A 372 -24.08 -16.11 6.09
N LYS A 373 -24.42 -16.87 5.04
CA LYS A 373 -23.64 -18.03 4.59
C LYS A 373 -22.73 -17.65 3.43
N LYS A 374 -21.43 -17.94 3.55
CA LYS A 374 -20.43 -17.82 2.48
C LYS A 374 -20.18 -19.19 1.88
N ILE A 375 -20.47 -19.36 0.59
CA ILE A 375 -20.16 -20.58 -0.16
C ILE A 375 -18.82 -20.37 -0.86
N ILE A 376 -17.82 -21.16 -0.50
CA ILE A 376 -16.49 -21.15 -1.10
C ILE A 376 -16.44 -22.27 -2.12
N LEU A 377 -16.41 -21.93 -3.42
CA LEU A 377 -16.32 -22.90 -4.50
C LEU A 377 -14.87 -23.06 -4.95
N ARG A 378 -14.44 -24.30 -5.17
CA ARG A 378 -13.22 -24.63 -5.91
C ARG A 378 -13.61 -25.24 -7.24
N VAL A 379 -13.13 -24.66 -8.33
CA VAL A 379 -13.49 -25.05 -9.69
C VAL A 379 -12.25 -25.33 -10.53
N LYS A 380 -12.39 -26.17 -11.55
CA LYS A 380 -11.37 -26.43 -12.59
C LYS A 380 -12.03 -26.44 -13.96
N PRO A 381 -11.26 -26.25 -15.05
CA PRO A 381 -11.74 -26.58 -16.39
C PRO A 381 -12.32 -28.00 -16.43
N ALA A 382 -13.52 -28.15 -17.00
CA ALA A 382 -14.03 -29.47 -17.33
C ALA A 382 -13.02 -30.16 -18.27
N ALA A 383 -12.80 -31.47 -18.09
CA ALA A 383 -11.89 -32.20 -18.95
C ALA A 383 -12.35 -32.04 -20.40
N SER A 384 -11.54 -31.36 -21.23
CA SER A 384 -11.78 -31.37 -22.67
C SER A 384 -11.78 -32.82 -23.13
N GLN A 385 -12.76 -33.21 -23.95
CA GLN A 385 -12.53 -34.30 -24.87
C GLN A 385 -11.43 -33.84 -25.83
N GLY A 386 -10.17 -34.03 -25.42
CA GLY A 386 -8.96 -33.72 -26.19
C GLY A 386 -8.37 -32.32 -25.95
N GLY A 387 -7.24 -32.27 -25.23
CA GLY A 387 -6.21 -31.25 -25.45
C GLY A 387 -5.71 -30.50 -24.22
N GLY A 388 -4.62 -30.99 -23.62
CA GLY A 388 -3.57 -30.20 -22.94
C GLY A 388 -3.85 -29.64 -21.53
N PRO A 389 -2.85 -29.63 -20.62
CA PRO A 389 -3.03 -29.19 -19.23
C PRO A 389 -3.16 -27.66 -19.15
N GLY A 390 -4.38 -27.17 -18.91
CA GLY A 390 -4.65 -25.78 -18.55
C GLY A 390 -4.52 -25.56 -17.03
N THR A 391 -3.79 -24.51 -16.66
CA THR A 391 -3.44 -24.06 -15.30
C THR A 391 -4.65 -23.73 -14.40
N GLN A 392 -4.46 -23.99 -13.08
CA GLN A 392 -5.42 -23.84 -11.97
C GLN A 392 -5.87 -22.41 -11.68
#